data_AF-A0A0P7BCW7-F1
#
_entry.id   AF-A0A0P7BCW7-F1
#
_cell.length_a   1.000
_cell.length_b   1.000
_cell.length_c   1.000
_cell.angle_alpha   90.00
_cell.angle_beta   90.00
_cell.angle_gamma   90.00
#
_symmetry.space_group_name_H-M   'P 1'
#
loop_
_entity.id
_entity.type
_entity.pdbx_description
1 polymer ?
#
loop_
_entity_poly.entity_id
_entity_poly.type
_entity_poly.pdbx_seq_one_letter_code
_entity_poly.pdbx_strand_id
1 'polypeptide(L)'
;MSRRCYVETDPDGQKRFVSIKRSKSYGHHTHRHSCDYYTVSREEWKALAERNRALEEANQAFGIQNDTLRANLSIAQAEAHRLTSAVVPQLQEQVATLSAENQALRFTLENSTGSHREIAKLRHKISKLERENQHAKDENLDLRHRLRELSKQVDQGLNRRVAELTKEVEYWSNQRRFWKTKFEELQERFNGLFSILDAKTEKIEVYEDILRRHRIL
;
A
#
# COMPACT_ATOMS: atom_id res chain seq x y z
N MET A 1 -46.74 -76.35 33.53
CA MET A 1 -45.54 -75.67 33.01
C MET A 1 -45.95 -74.75 31.86
N SER A 2 -46.03 -73.43 32.09
CA SER A 2 -46.46 -72.47 31.06
C SER A 2 -45.25 -71.71 30.49
N ARG A 3 -45.02 -71.84 29.19
CA ARG A 3 -43.92 -71.19 28.47
C ARG A 3 -44.25 -69.69 28.30
N ARG A 4 -43.34 -68.83 28.76
CA ARG A 4 -43.40 -67.37 28.54
C ARG A 4 -42.84 -67.08 27.15
N CYS A 5 -43.63 -66.46 26.28
CA CYS A 5 -43.17 -65.97 24.98
C CYS A 5 -43.04 -64.43 25.03
N TYR A 6 -42.08 -63.90 24.27
CA TYR A 6 -41.64 -62.51 24.26
C TYR A 6 -42.10 -61.82 22.98
N VAL A 7 -42.48 -60.54 23.05
CA VAL A 7 -42.45 -59.59 21.93
C VAL A 7 -42.10 -58.20 22.48
N GLU A 8 -41.06 -57.58 21.91
CA GLU A 8 -40.59 -56.19 22.10
C GLU A 8 -41.51 -55.22 21.31
N THR A 9 -41.72 -53.93 21.57
CA THR A 9 -41.10 -52.87 22.40
C THR A 9 -42.08 -51.68 22.39
N ASP A 10 -42.24 -50.96 23.51
CA ASP A 10 -42.76 -49.57 23.48
C ASP A 10 -41.64 -48.63 22.93
N PRO A 11 -41.95 -47.41 22.43
CA PRO A 11 -40.98 -46.51 21.82
C PRO A 11 -39.80 -46.10 22.73
N ASP A 12 -39.91 -46.31 24.04
CA ASP A 12 -38.85 -46.04 25.05
C ASP A 12 -38.02 -47.29 25.46
N GLY A 13 -38.15 -48.42 24.77
CA GLY A 13 -37.22 -49.56 24.92
C GLY A 13 -37.35 -50.38 26.21
N GLN A 14 -38.33 -50.13 27.08
CA GLN A 14 -38.54 -50.93 28.30
C GLN A 14 -39.35 -52.22 28.08
N LYS A 15 -38.88 -53.33 28.66
CA LYS A 15 -39.53 -54.65 28.58
C LYS A 15 -40.68 -54.76 29.59
N ARG A 16 -41.92 -54.95 29.12
CA ARG A 16 -43.10 -55.24 29.96
C ARG A 16 -43.57 -56.69 29.81
N PHE A 17 -43.97 -57.30 30.93
CA PHE A 17 -44.54 -58.66 30.96
C PHE A 17 -46.05 -58.60 30.69
N VAL A 18 -46.52 -59.27 29.63
CA VAL A 18 -47.96 -59.46 29.38
C VAL A 18 -48.31 -60.94 29.52
N SER A 19 -49.16 -61.26 30.49
CA SER A 19 -49.72 -62.61 30.62
C SER A 19 -50.98 -62.72 29.76
N ILE A 20 -50.90 -63.43 28.63
CA ILE A 20 -52.07 -63.72 27.81
C ILE A 20 -52.87 -64.82 28.52
N LYS A 21 -53.97 -64.44 29.19
CA LYS A 21 -54.96 -65.42 29.65
C LYS A 21 -55.68 -65.96 28.42
N ARG A 22 -55.35 -67.20 28.02
CA ARG A 22 -56.18 -67.94 27.06
C ARG A 22 -57.54 -68.23 27.72
N SER A 23 -58.60 -67.86 27.02
CA SER A 23 -59.97 -68.23 27.34
C SER A 23 -60.05 -69.74 27.54
N LYS A 24 -60.59 -70.18 28.68
CA LYS A 24 -60.94 -71.58 28.93
C LYS A 24 -62.08 -71.95 27.97
N SER A 25 -61.81 -72.76 26.95
CA SER A 25 -62.85 -73.40 26.16
C SER A 25 -63.40 -74.60 26.93
N TYR A 26 -64.61 -74.43 27.46
CA TYR A 26 -65.45 -75.52 27.95
C TYR A 26 -66.08 -76.26 26.77
N GLY A 27 -66.26 -77.57 26.92
CA GLY A 27 -67.44 -78.28 26.43
C GLY A 27 -67.45 -78.69 24.96
N HIS A 28 -67.34 -80.00 24.75
CA HIS A 28 -67.75 -80.69 23.55
C HIS A 28 -69.22 -80.40 23.20
N HIS A 29 -69.49 -79.92 21.98
CA HIS A 29 -70.73 -80.19 21.27
C HIS A 29 -70.44 -80.40 19.78
N THR A 30 -70.62 -81.65 19.33
CA THR A 30 -70.74 -82.04 17.93
C THR A 30 -72.05 -81.50 17.37
N HIS A 31 -72.07 -80.22 16.98
CA HIS A 31 -73.13 -79.71 16.13
C HIS A 31 -72.83 -80.12 14.69
N ARG A 32 -73.58 -81.13 14.23
CA ARG A 32 -73.80 -81.41 12.82
C ARG A 32 -74.51 -80.18 12.25
N HIS A 33 -73.75 -79.24 11.67
CA HIS A 33 -74.33 -78.10 10.98
C HIS A 33 -75.20 -78.64 9.83
N SER A 34 -76.51 -78.44 9.94
CA SER A 34 -77.39 -78.36 8.78
C SER A 34 -76.79 -77.30 7.88
N CYS A 35 -76.34 -77.71 6.70
CA CYS A 35 -75.99 -76.76 5.66
C CYS A 35 -77.31 -76.23 5.12
N ASP A 36 -77.82 -75.19 5.75
CA ASP A 36 -78.95 -74.42 5.24
C ASP A 36 -78.44 -73.70 3.99
N TYR A 37 -78.69 -74.31 2.82
CA TYR A 37 -78.46 -73.67 1.54
C TYR A 37 -79.42 -72.49 1.42
N TYR A 38 -78.90 -71.27 1.64
CA TYR A 38 -79.62 -70.05 1.30
C TYR A 38 -79.91 -70.05 -0.21
N THR A 39 -81.18 -70.06 -0.57
CA THR A 39 -81.61 -69.95 -1.98
C THR A 39 -81.68 -68.47 -2.34
N VAL A 40 -80.64 -68.00 -3.03
CA VAL A 40 -80.54 -66.61 -3.50
C VAL A 40 -81.17 -66.54 -4.89
N SER A 41 -81.99 -65.52 -5.17
CA SER A 41 -82.51 -65.33 -6.52
C SER A 41 -81.36 -65.07 -7.51
N ARG A 42 -81.58 -65.37 -8.79
CA ARG A 42 -80.55 -65.21 -9.81
C ARG A 42 -80.11 -63.74 -9.94
N GLU A 43 -81.02 -62.82 -9.68
CA GLU A 43 -80.82 -61.37 -9.71
C GLU A 43 -79.99 -60.90 -8.50
N GLU A 44 -80.30 -61.38 -7.29
CA GLU A 44 -79.50 -61.10 -6.08
C GLU A 44 -78.10 -61.68 -6.19
N TRP A 45 -77.94 -62.87 -6.78
CA TRP A 45 -76.62 -63.46 -7.03
C TRP A 45 -75.80 -62.62 -8.02
N LYS A 46 -76.41 -62.13 -9.09
CA LYS A 46 -75.75 -61.22 -10.05
C LYS A 46 -75.33 -59.90 -9.38
N ALA A 47 -76.20 -59.29 -8.59
CA ALA A 47 -75.89 -58.06 -7.86
C ALA A 47 -74.75 -58.26 -6.85
N LEU A 48 -74.73 -59.42 -6.17
CA LEU A 48 -73.64 -59.78 -5.26
C LEU A 48 -72.32 -59.99 -6.00
N ALA A 49 -72.36 -60.66 -7.17
CA ALA A 49 -71.18 -60.88 -8.00
C ALA A 49 -70.60 -59.57 -8.56
N GLU A 50 -71.45 -58.64 -9.02
CA GLU A 50 -71.02 -57.31 -9.46
C GLU A 50 -70.42 -56.48 -8.32
N ARG A 51 -71.03 -56.53 -7.13
CA ARG A 51 -70.48 -55.89 -5.93
C ARG A 51 -69.12 -56.48 -5.55
N ASN A 52 -68.97 -57.80 -5.57
CA ASN A 52 -67.68 -58.45 -5.31
C ASN A 52 -66.63 -58.03 -6.33
N ARG A 53 -66.98 -58.01 -7.62
CA ARG A 53 -66.08 -57.53 -8.69
C ARG A 53 -65.66 -56.07 -8.46
N ALA A 54 -66.59 -55.19 -8.13
CA ALA A 54 -66.28 -53.79 -7.83
C ALA A 54 -65.39 -53.63 -6.58
N LEU A 55 -65.60 -54.46 -5.55
CA LEU A 55 -64.73 -54.50 -4.37
C LEU A 55 -63.34 -55.03 -4.69
N GLU A 56 -63.22 -56.04 -5.56
CA GLU A 56 -61.94 -56.55 -6.04
C GLU A 56 -61.17 -55.49 -6.85
N GLU A 57 -61.85 -54.81 -7.77
CA GLU A 57 -61.29 -53.69 -8.55
C GLU A 57 -60.80 -52.55 -7.62
N ALA A 58 -61.60 -52.17 -6.61
CA ALA A 58 -61.21 -51.16 -5.63
C ALA A 58 -60.03 -51.60 -4.76
N ASN A 59 -60.01 -52.85 -4.29
CA ASN A 59 -58.90 -53.40 -3.53
C ASN A 59 -57.60 -53.46 -4.34
N GLN A 60 -57.68 -53.80 -5.64
CA GLN A 60 -56.53 -53.75 -6.54
C GLN A 60 -56.02 -52.31 -6.70
N ALA A 61 -56.93 -51.35 -6.92
CA ALA A 61 -56.56 -49.93 -7.03
C ALA A 61 -55.91 -49.41 -5.73
N PHE A 62 -56.45 -49.76 -4.57
CA PHE A 62 -55.84 -49.41 -3.27
C PHE A 62 -54.49 -50.10 -3.05
N GLY A 63 -54.32 -51.33 -3.53
CA GLY A 63 -53.02 -52.03 -3.50
C GLY A 63 -51.97 -51.27 -4.29
N ILE A 64 -52.27 -50.90 -5.53
CA ILE A 64 -51.38 -50.09 -6.38
C ILE A 64 -51.05 -48.75 -5.74
N GLN A 65 -52.05 -48.06 -5.15
CA GLN A 65 -51.83 -46.81 -4.44
C GLN A 65 -50.91 -47.00 -3.22
N ASN A 66 -51.10 -48.07 -2.44
CA ASN A 66 -50.26 -48.35 -1.28
C ASN A 66 -48.81 -48.61 -1.70
N ASP A 67 -48.59 -49.39 -2.75
CA ASP A 67 -47.26 -49.66 -3.29
C ASP A 67 -46.59 -48.39 -3.81
N THR A 68 -47.35 -47.52 -4.49
CA THR A 68 -46.87 -46.21 -4.95
C THR A 68 -46.46 -45.31 -3.77
N LEU A 69 -47.29 -45.24 -2.72
CA LEU A 69 -46.98 -44.45 -1.53
C LEU A 69 -45.75 -44.99 -0.78
N ARG A 70 -45.59 -46.31 -0.69
CA ARG A 70 -44.41 -46.93 -0.10
C ARG A 70 -43.14 -46.63 -0.90
N ALA A 71 -43.21 -46.69 -2.23
CA ALA A 71 -42.10 -46.32 -3.09
C ALA A 71 -41.71 -44.83 -2.90
N ASN A 72 -42.69 -43.93 -2.89
CA ASN A 72 -42.46 -42.50 -2.67
C ASN A 72 -41.87 -42.22 -1.28
N LEU A 73 -42.36 -42.91 -0.23
CA LEU A 73 -41.82 -42.79 1.11
C LEU A 73 -40.34 -43.22 1.16
N SER A 74 -40.01 -44.33 0.49
CA SER A 74 -38.62 -44.81 0.41
C SER A 74 -37.70 -43.81 -0.29
N ILE A 75 -38.15 -43.19 -1.38
CA ILE A 75 -37.42 -42.13 -2.09
C ILE A 75 -37.21 -40.91 -1.19
N ALA A 76 -38.27 -40.44 -0.53
CA ALA A 76 -38.20 -39.30 0.38
C ALA A 76 -37.26 -39.57 1.58
N GLN A 77 -37.27 -40.79 2.12
CA GLN A 77 -36.34 -41.19 3.19
C GLN A 77 -34.89 -41.20 2.72
N ALA A 78 -34.62 -41.75 1.53
CA ALA A 78 -33.27 -41.74 0.95
C ALA A 78 -32.77 -40.31 0.69
N GLU A 79 -33.64 -39.41 0.22
CA GLU A 79 -33.30 -38.01 0.00
C GLU A 79 -33.06 -37.27 1.33
N ALA A 80 -33.90 -37.47 2.33
CA ALA A 80 -33.71 -36.91 3.67
C ALA A 80 -32.38 -37.37 4.27
N HIS A 81 -32.02 -38.66 4.09
CA HIS A 81 -30.73 -39.19 4.51
C HIS A 81 -29.58 -38.51 3.76
N ARG A 82 -29.64 -38.39 2.43
CA ARG A 82 -28.61 -37.70 1.63
C ARG A 82 -28.40 -36.25 2.07
N LEU A 83 -29.48 -35.51 2.29
CA LEU A 83 -29.40 -34.12 2.73
C LEU A 83 -28.76 -34.01 4.11
N THR A 84 -29.18 -34.86 5.05
CA THR A 84 -28.71 -34.82 6.44
C THR A 84 -27.27 -35.31 6.58
N SER A 85 -26.87 -36.36 5.86
CA SER A 85 -25.57 -37.01 6.03
C SER A 85 -24.45 -36.40 5.19
N ALA A 86 -24.77 -35.82 4.03
CA ALA A 86 -23.76 -35.31 3.12
C ALA A 86 -23.86 -33.80 2.92
N VAL A 87 -25.04 -33.30 2.54
CA VAL A 87 -25.17 -31.89 2.11
C VAL A 87 -25.06 -30.93 3.29
N VAL A 88 -25.77 -31.20 4.39
CA VAL A 88 -25.72 -30.34 5.58
C VAL A 88 -24.30 -30.26 6.18
N PRO A 89 -23.58 -31.38 6.40
CA PRO A 89 -22.20 -31.32 6.89
C PRO A 89 -21.24 -30.59 5.95
N GLN A 90 -21.35 -30.79 4.63
CA GLN A 90 -20.50 -30.08 3.66
C GLN A 90 -20.71 -28.57 3.70
N LEU A 91 -21.97 -28.11 3.79
CA LEU A 91 -22.27 -26.69 3.93
C LEU A 91 -21.78 -26.13 5.27
N GLN A 92 -21.88 -26.91 6.36
CA GLN A 92 -21.35 -26.52 7.66
C GLN A 92 -19.82 -26.37 7.63
N GLU A 93 -19.11 -27.28 6.97
CA GLU A 93 -17.66 -27.19 6.77
C GLU A 93 -17.29 -25.95 5.96
N GLN A 94 -17.97 -25.70 4.84
CA GLN A 94 -17.74 -24.50 4.02
C GLN A 94 -17.98 -23.21 4.81
N VAL A 95 -19.05 -23.14 5.61
CA VAL A 95 -19.32 -21.98 6.48
C VAL A 95 -18.21 -21.81 7.51
N ALA A 96 -17.71 -22.89 8.10
CA ALA A 96 -16.61 -22.84 9.05
C ALA A 96 -15.32 -22.31 8.39
N THR A 97 -14.97 -22.82 7.21
CA THR A 97 -13.81 -22.36 6.44
C THR A 97 -13.90 -20.88 6.08
N LEU A 98 -15.02 -20.45 5.50
CA LEU A 98 -15.25 -19.04 5.14
C LEU A 98 -15.26 -18.13 6.36
N SER A 99 -15.72 -18.61 7.51
CA SER A 99 -15.69 -17.86 8.76
C SER A 99 -14.25 -17.68 9.28
N ALA A 100 -13.44 -18.74 9.22
CA ALA A 100 -12.03 -18.67 9.59
C ALA A 100 -11.23 -17.74 8.68
N GLU A 101 -11.46 -17.82 7.36
CA GLU A 101 -10.86 -16.91 6.38
C GLU A 101 -11.25 -15.45 6.63
N ASN A 102 -12.54 -15.18 6.86
CA ASN A 102 -13.00 -13.84 7.21
C ASN A 102 -12.33 -13.30 8.48
N GLN A 103 -12.14 -14.15 9.50
CA GLN A 103 -11.47 -13.75 10.73
C GLN A 103 -9.99 -13.44 10.48
N ALA A 104 -9.29 -14.25 9.68
CA ALA A 104 -7.90 -14.00 9.29
C ALA A 104 -7.76 -12.69 8.48
N LEU A 105 -8.70 -12.43 7.57
CA LEU A 105 -8.75 -11.17 6.80
C LEU A 105 -9.00 -9.96 7.71
N ARG A 106 -9.85 -10.09 8.73
CA ARG A 106 -10.05 -9.02 9.72
C ARG A 106 -8.79 -8.75 10.54
N PHE A 107 -8.10 -9.79 11.01
CA PHE A 107 -6.83 -9.62 11.72
C PHE A 107 -5.74 -8.96 10.86
N THR A 108 -5.63 -9.34 9.60
CA THR A 108 -4.67 -8.71 8.67
C THR A 108 -5.04 -7.25 8.38
N LEU A 109 -6.33 -6.94 8.22
CA LEU A 109 -6.81 -5.57 8.08
C LEU A 109 -6.53 -4.73 9.33
N GLU A 110 -6.81 -5.24 10.52
CA GLU A 110 -6.51 -4.56 11.79
C GLU A 110 -5.00 -4.31 11.93
N ASN A 111 -4.15 -5.28 11.59
CA ASN A 111 -2.70 -5.10 11.60
C ASN A 111 -2.21 -4.09 10.54
N SER A 112 -2.87 -4.01 9.39
CA SER A 112 -2.56 -3.03 8.34
C SER A 112 -2.81 -1.57 8.76
N THR A 113 -3.64 -1.34 9.80
CA THR A 113 -3.86 0.01 10.35
C THR A 113 -2.57 0.61 10.92
N GLY A 114 -1.67 -0.23 11.44
CA GLY A 114 -0.32 0.18 11.86
C GLY A 114 0.49 0.70 10.68
N SER A 115 0.46 -0.02 9.55
CA SER A 115 1.09 0.40 8.30
C SER A 115 0.47 1.69 7.76
N HIS A 116 -0.85 1.88 7.85
CA HIS A 116 -1.49 3.14 7.46
C HIS A 116 -1.04 4.33 8.31
N ARG A 117 -0.89 4.16 9.63
CA ARG A 117 -0.34 5.20 10.50
C ARG A 117 1.10 5.55 10.13
N GLU A 118 1.92 4.56 9.81
CA GLU A 118 3.30 4.78 9.39
C GLU A 118 3.37 5.50 8.03
N ILE A 119 2.54 5.09 7.06
CA ILE A 119 2.38 5.79 5.78
C ILE A 119 1.97 7.26 6.00
N ALA A 120 1.03 7.54 6.91
CA ALA A 120 0.62 8.91 7.22
C ALA A 120 1.77 9.75 7.83
N LYS A 121 2.56 9.17 8.75
CA LYS A 121 3.74 9.82 9.32
C LYS A 121 4.80 10.12 8.24
N LEU A 122 5.07 9.15 7.37
CA LEU A 122 6.03 9.32 6.27
C LEU A 122 5.55 10.41 5.29
N ARG A 123 4.27 10.44 4.95
CA ARG A 123 3.68 11.52 4.12
C ARG A 123 3.85 12.89 4.77
N HIS A 124 3.61 13.00 6.08
CA HIS A 124 3.82 14.26 6.79
C HIS A 124 5.30 14.68 6.78
N LYS A 125 6.22 13.73 6.99
CA LYS A 125 7.67 13.98 6.93
C LYS A 125 8.11 14.43 5.54
N ILE A 126 7.62 13.79 4.48
CA ILE A 126 7.88 14.20 3.08
C ILE A 126 7.40 15.63 2.86
N SER A 127 6.16 15.96 3.22
CA SER A 127 5.63 17.32 3.06
C SER A 127 6.42 18.37 3.85
N LYS A 128 6.95 18.02 5.02
CA LYS A 128 7.83 18.91 5.80
C LYS A 128 9.16 19.14 5.08
N LEU A 129 9.80 18.07 4.61
CA LEU A 129 11.08 18.13 3.89
C LEU A 129 10.95 18.88 2.56
N GLU A 130 9.83 18.73 1.85
CA GLU A 130 9.56 19.48 0.62
C GLU A 130 9.49 20.99 0.87
N ARG A 131 8.83 21.41 1.96
CA ARG A 131 8.77 22.82 2.37
C ARG A 131 10.15 23.37 2.76
N GLU A 132 10.92 22.61 3.54
CA GLU A 132 12.28 23.01 3.93
C GLU A 132 13.20 23.11 2.70
N ASN A 133 13.11 22.16 1.77
CA ASN A 133 13.87 22.20 0.52
C ASN A 133 13.48 23.39 -0.36
N GLN A 134 12.19 23.73 -0.42
CA GLN A 134 11.74 24.91 -1.15
C GLN A 134 12.30 26.20 -0.54
N HIS A 135 12.23 26.33 0.79
CA HIS A 135 12.80 27.47 1.51
C HIS A 135 14.31 27.61 1.24
N ALA A 136 15.06 26.50 1.34
CA ALA A 136 16.50 26.50 1.08
C ALA A 136 16.83 26.89 -0.38
N LYS A 137 16.00 26.51 -1.35
CA LYS A 137 16.17 26.95 -2.75
C LYS A 137 15.95 28.45 -2.90
N ASP A 138 14.92 28.99 -2.26
CA ASP A 138 14.59 30.42 -2.32
C ASP A 138 15.72 31.25 -1.68
N GLU A 139 16.24 30.83 -0.52
CA GLU A 139 17.43 31.44 0.10
C GLU A 139 18.66 31.35 -0.80
N ASN A 140 18.89 30.22 -1.47
CA ASN A 140 20.03 30.07 -2.38
C ASN A 140 19.92 31.02 -3.58
N LEU A 141 18.70 31.22 -4.11
CA LEU A 141 18.45 32.17 -5.19
C LEU A 141 18.72 33.61 -4.75
N ASP A 142 18.26 34.00 -3.55
CA ASP A 142 18.54 35.33 -2.98
C ASP A 142 20.04 35.54 -2.77
N LEU A 143 20.73 34.58 -2.16
CA LEU A 143 22.18 34.64 -1.96
C LEU A 143 22.94 34.74 -3.28
N ARG A 144 22.55 33.98 -4.32
CA ARG A 144 23.13 34.10 -5.66
C ARG A 144 22.85 35.45 -6.31
N HIS A 145 21.71 36.06 -6.02
CA HIS A 145 21.42 37.42 -6.48
C HIS A 145 22.35 38.43 -5.82
N ARG A 146 22.43 38.42 -4.49
CA ARG A 146 23.32 39.30 -3.71
C ARG A 146 24.79 39.15 -4.11
N LEU A 147 25.24 37.91 -4.31
CA LEU A 147 26.62 37.64 -4.75
C LEU A 147 26.89 38.25 -6.14
N ARG A 148 25.93 38.16 -7.08
CA ARG A 148 26.06 38.81 -8.39
C ARG A 148 26.08 40.33 -8.29
N GLU A 149 25.28 40.91 -7.40
CA GLU A 149 25.28 42.37 -7.19
C GLU A 149 26.58 42.86 -6.57
N LEU A 150 27.06 42.20 -5.52
CA LEU A 150 28.33 42.53 -4.88
C LEU A 150 29.50 42.36 -5.84
N SER A 151 29.52 41.28 -6.64
CA SER A 151 30.53 41.09 -7.69
C SER A 151 30.50 42.26 -8.69
N LYS A 152 29.33 42.67 -9.16
CA LYS A 152 29.20 43.84 -10.05
C LYS A 152 29.68 45.13 -9.39
N GLN A 153 29.39 45.34 -8.11
CA GLN A 153 29.84 46.52 -7.37
C GLN A 153 31.37 46.54 -7.25
N VAL A 154 31.99 45.40 -6.95
CA VAL A 154 33.44 45.22 -6.92
C VAL A 154 34.03 45.50 -8.30
N ASP A 155 33.49 44.88 -9.34
CA ASP A 155 33.98 45.02 -10.72
C ASP A 155 33.83 46.43 -11.26
N GLN A 156 32.81 47.19 -10.83
CA GLN A 156 32.63 48.56 -11.29
C GLN A 156 33.38 49.58 -10.43
N GLY A 157 33.35 49.43 -9.10
CA GLY A 157 33.94 50.39 -8.17
C GLY A 157 35.45 50.26 -8.10
N LEU A 158 35.94 49.05 -7.80
CA LEU A 158 37.37 48.83 -7.62
C LEU A 158 38.13 48.92 -8.94
N ASN A 159 37.60 48.39 -10.05
CA ASN A 159 38.30 48.51 -11.34
C ASN A 159 38.37 49.96 -11.84
N ARG A 160 37.33 50.77 -11.64
CA ARG A 160 37.39 52.21 -11.96
C ARG A 160 38.45 52.92 -11.12
N ARG A 161 38.44 52.69 -9.80
CA ARG A 161 39.41 53.31 -8.90
C ARG A 161 40.85 52.88 -9.20
N VAL A 162 41.06 51.60 -9.48
CA VAL A 162 42.37 51.08 -9.90
C VAL A 162 42.79 51.73 -11.21
N ALA A 163 41.93 51.80 -12.21
CA ALA A 163 42.24 52.44 -13.49
C ALA A 163 42.59 53.94 -13.35
N GLU A 164 41.89 54.67 -12.48
CA GLU A 164 42.21 56.07 -12.15
C GLU A 164 43.57 56.19 -11.49
N LEU A 165 43.84 55.39 -10.46
CA LEU A 165 45.13 55.39 -9.75
C LEU A 165 46.28 54.98 -10.68
N THR A 166 46.07 54.02 -11.58
CA THR A 166 47.06 53.64 -12.59
C THR A 166 47.42 54.83 -13.48
N LYS A 167 46.43 55.59 -13.95
CA LYS A 167 46.66 56.82 -14.74
C LYS A 167 47.40 57.89 -13.94
N GLU A 168 47.06 58.09 -12.67
CA GLU A 168 47.76 59.03 -11.80
C GLU A 168 49.22 58.62 -11.60
N VAL A 169 49.50 57.33 -11.36
CA VAL A 169 50.85 56.80 -11.22
C VAL A 169 51.65 57.00 -12.51
N GLU A 170 51.06 56.71 -13.68
CA GLU A 170 51.68 56.94 -14.98
C GLU A 170 52.00 58.43 -15.21
N TYR A 171 51.06 59.31 -14.90
CA TYR A 171 51.24 60.76 -14.98
C TYR A 171 52.42 61.23 -14.12
N TRP A 172 52.45 60.86 -12.84
CA TRP A 172 53.52 61.26 -11.93
C TRP A 172 54.87 60.64 -12.28
N SER A 173 54.88 59.40 -12.81
CA SER A 173 56.09 58.74 -13.31
C SER A 173 56.69 59.50 -14.50
N ASN A 174 55.85 59.93 -15.44
CA ASN A 174 56.25 60.75 -16.58
C ASN A 174 56.75 62.12 -16.11
N GLN A 175 56.05 62.75 -15.16
CA GLN A 175 56.44 64.05 -14.61
C GLN A 175 57.79 63.98 -13.89
N ARG A 176 58.00 62.94 -13.08
CA ARG A 176 59.30 62.67 -12.43
C ARG A 176 60.41 62.51 -13.46
N ARG A 177 60.16 61.74 -14.54
CA ARG A 177 61.15 61.53 -15.62
C ARG A 177 61.49 62.85 -16.32
N PHE A 178 60.48 63.64 -16.68
CA PHE A 178 60.66 64.93 -17.32
C PHE A 178 61.54 65.87 -16.47
N TRP A 179 61.22 66.03 -15.18
CA TRP A 179 62.00 66.91 -14.30
C TRP A 179 63.40 66.39 -14.03
N LYS A 180 63.58 65.06 -13.94
CA LYS A 180 64.91 64.45 -13.84
C LYS A 180 65.77 64.80 -15.05
N THR A 181 65.24 64.64 -16.27
CA THR A 181 65.96 65.00 -17.50
C THR A 181 66.28 66.50 -17.52
N LYS A 182 65.34 67.38 -17.15
CA LYS A 182 65.59 68.82 -17.09
C LYS A 182 66.68 69.20 -16.08
N PHE A 183 66.71 68.53 -14.94
CA PHE A 183 67.76 68.72 -13.95
C PHE A 183 69.12 68.27 -14.47
N GLU A 184 69.20 67.08 -15.09
CA GLU A 184 70.43 66.56 -15.70
C GLU A 184 70.95 67.49 -16.80
N GLU A 185 70.09 67.98 -17.70
CA GLU A 185 70.43 68.98 -18.72
C GLU A 185 71.00 70.28 -18.11
N LEU A 186 70.38 70.76 -17.03
CA LEU A 186 70.83 71.99 -16.35
C LEU A 186 72.18 71.78 -15.65
N GLN A 187 72.35 70.61 -15.02
CA GLN A 187 73.59 70.23 -14.34
C GLN A 187 74.75 70.12 -15.35
N GLU A 188 74.52 69.51 -16.51
CA GLU A 188 75.52 69.44 -17.58
C GLU A 188 75.92 70.82 -18.09
N ARG A 189 74.95 71.71 -18.31
CA ARG A 189 75.23 73.12 -18.69
C ARG A 189 76.02 73.86 -17.62
N PHE A 190 75.65 73.69 -16.35
CA PHE A 190 76.35 74.30 -15.23
C PHE A 190 77.80 73.83 -15.17
N ASN A 191 78.04 72.51 -15.26
CA ASN A 191 79.38 71.95 -15.29
C ASN A 191 80.18 72.48 -16.49
N GLY A 192 79.57 72.57 -17.67
CA GLY A 192 80.22 73.14 -18.86
C GLY A 192 80.61 74.61 -18.68
N LEU A 193 79.75 75.43 -18.08
CA LEU A 193 80.08 76.83 -17.75
C LEU A 193 81.19 76.93 -16.71
N PHE A 194 81.17 76.07 -15.69
CA PHE A 194 82.20 76.01 -14.67
C PHE A 194 83.57 75.66 -15.27
N SER A 195 83.64 74.64 -16.14
CA SER A 195 84.88 74.29 -16.85
C SER A 195 85.40 75.42 -17.75
N ILE A 196 84.50 76.18 -18.40
CA ILE A 196 84.89 77.36 -19.18
C ILE A 196 85.45 78.44 -18.26
N LEU A 197 84.81 78.69 -17.11
CA LEU A 197 85.27 79.68 -16.14
C LEU A 197 86.64 79.31 -15.59
N ASP A 198 86.87 78.05 -15.22
CA ASP A 198 88.16 77.55 -14.76
C ASP A 198 89.25 77.79 -15.83
N ALA A 199 88.99 77.40 -17.08
CA ALA A 199 89.93 77.62 -18.19
C ALA A 199 90.20 79.11 -18.46
N LYS A 200 89.20 79.98 -18.29
CA LYS A 200 89.40 81.44 -18.40
C LYS A 200 90.21 81.99 -17.24
N THR A 201 89.98 81.49 -16.03
CA THR A 201 90.69 81.90 -14.81
C THR A 201 92.17 81.51 -14.92
N GLU A 202 92.47 80.27 -15.29
CA GLU A 202 93.83 79.80 -15.55
C GLU A 202 94.52 80.65 -16.63
N LYS A 203 93.80 80.98 -17.71
CA LYS A 203 94.35 81.84 -18.77
C LYS A 203 94.66 83.25 -18.26
N ILE A 204 93.83 83.82 -17.39
CA ILE A 204 94.06 85.13 -16.77
C ILE A 204 95.30 85.07 -15.88
N GLU A 205 95.43 84.03 -15.05
CA GLU A 205 96.62 83.83 -14.20
C GLU A 205 97.92 83.78 -15.02
N VAL A 206 97.92 83.06 -16.14
CA VAL A 206 99.07 83.04 -17.06
C VAL A 206 99.37 84.43 -17.64
N TYR A 207 98.35 85.19 -18.04
CA TYR A 207 98.54 86.55 -18.54
C TYR A 207 99.09 87.49 -17.46
N GLU A 208 98.55 87.42 -16.23
CA GLU A 208 99.04 88.18 -15.09
C GLU A 208 100.51 87.86 -14.80
N ASP A 209 100.89 86.59 -14.81
CA ASP A 209 102.28 86.16 -14.62
C ASP A 209 103.23 86.72 -15.68
N ILE A 210 102.82 86.73 -16.95
CA ILE A 210 103.61 87.32 -18.04
C ILE A 210 103.77 88.83 -17.82
N LEU A 211 102.69 89.54 -17.49
CA LEU A 211 102.71 90.98 -17.27
C LEU A 211 103.60 91.37 -16.07
N ARG A 212 103.54 90.60 -14.97
CA ARG A 212 104.42 90.76 -13.80
C ARG A 212 105.89 90.57 -14.19
N ARG A 213 106.23 89.57 -15.00
CA ARG A 213 107.62 89.33 -15.48
C ARG A 213 108.16 90.50 -16.32
N HIS A 214 107.29 91.20 -17.05
CA HIS A 214 107.66 92.34 -17.89
C HIS A 214 107.56 93.70 -17.17
N ARG A 215 107.25 93.72 -15.85
CA ARG A 215 107.08 94.94 -15.03
C ARG A 215 106.02 95.91 -15.58
N ILE A 216 105.00 95.38 -16.26
CA ILE A 216 103.86 96.17 -16.77
C ILE A 216 102.77 96.28 -15.69
N LEU A 217 102.71 95.29 -14.79
CA LEU A 217 101.93 95.26 -13.56
C LEU A 217 102.86 95.29 -12.34
#